data_AF-A0A3A4WJM8-F1
#
_entry.id   AF-A0A3A4WJM8-F1
#
_cell.length_a   1.000
_cell.length_b   1.000
_cell.length_c   1.000
_cell.angle_alpha   90.00
_cell.angle_beta   90.00
_cell.angle_gamma   90.00
#
_symmetry.space_group_name_H-M   'P 1'
#
loop_
_entity.id
_entity.type
_entity.pdbx_description
1 polymer ?
#
loop_
_entity_poly.entity_id
_entity_poly.type
_entity_poly.pdbx_seq_one_letter_code
_entity_poly.pdbx_strand_id
1 'polypeptide(L)'
;MTKVDYVAFSGGADSTAMAIYLHEQGQDFELVFADTGAELPETYYMVTKVARVLGRKLTVVSNGTFYQWLTHFGFMLPSALQRWCTRLLKQVPQDAHFKQQRGGRR
;
A
#
# COMPACT_ATOMS: atom_id res chain seq x y z
N MET A 1 -22.93 2.96 3.37
CA MET A 1 -21.60 2.91 4.01
C MET A 1 -20.95 4.26 3.87
N THR A 2 -20.43 4.81 4.97
CA THR A 2 -19.73 6.10 5.03
C THR A 2 -18.47 6.08 4.16
N LYS A 3 -18.19 7.21 3.49
CA LYS A 3 -16.96 7.41 2.71
C LYS A 3 -15.76 7.31 3.67
N VAL A 4 -14.84 6.38 3.41
CA VAL A 4 -13.58 6.25 4.17
C VAL A 4 -12.47 6.85 3.31
N ASP A 5 -11.77 7.86 3.82
CA ASP A 5 -10.57 8.38 3.17
C ASP A 5 -9.38 7.43 3.42
N TYR A 6 -8.32 7.50 2.61
CA TYR A 6 -7.23 6.53 2.68
C TYR A 6 -5.86 7.19 2.54
N VAL A 7 -4.86 6.56 3.14
CA VAL A 7 -3.45 6.91 3.00
C VAL A 7 -2.73 5.74 2.34
N ALA A 8 -2.19 5.96 1.15
CA ALA A 8 -1.27 5.01 0.53
C ALA A 8 0.02 4.96 1.38
N PHE A 9 0.20 3.87 2.10
CA PHE A 9 1.19 3.76 3.15
C PHE A 9 2.26 2.76 2.75
N SER A 10 3.53 3.15 2.83
CA SER A 10 4.67 2.28 2.49
C SER A 10 5.52 1.89 3.71
N GLY A 11 5.26 2.50 4.87
CA GLY A 11 6.15 2.38 6.04
C GLY A 11 7.38 3.30 5.98
N GLY A 12 7.52 4.12 4.93
CA GLY A 12 8.57 5.14 4.84
C GLY A 12 8.26 6.40 5.65
N ALA A 13 9.27 7.24 5.85
CA ALA A 13 9.19 8.46 6.67
C ALA A 13 8.04 9.39 6.26
N ASP A 14 7.95 9.76 4.99
CA ASP A 14 6.94 10.71 4.50
C ASP A 14 5.51 10.19 4.67
N SER A 15 5.27 8.92 4.31
CA SER A 15 3.95 8.29 4.45
C SER A 15 3.54 8.11 5.91
N THR A 16 4.52 7.91 6.80
CA THR A 16 4.30 7.83 8.24
C THR A 16 3.98 9.19 8.83
N ALA A 17 4.74 10.22 8.45
CA ALA A 17 4.49 11.60 8.86
C ALA A 17 3.09 12.07 8.43
N MET A 18 2.68 11.73 7.19
CA MET A 18 1.33 12.03 6.71
C MET A 18 0.25 11.34 7.55
N ALA A 19 0.41 10.03 7.85
CA ALA A 19 -0.55 9.30 8.67
C ALA A 19 -0.67 9.87 10.09
N ILE A 20 0.45 10.23 10.71
CA ILE A 20 0.47 10.86 12.03
C ILE A 20 -0.23 12.21 11.99
N TYR A 21 0.11 13.06 11.02
CA TYR A 21 -0.49 14.38 10.87
C TYR A 21 -2.01 14.31 10.72
N LEU A 22 -2.52 13.45 9.83
CA LEU A 22 -3.97 13.29 9.64
C LEU A 22 -4.67 12.74 10.89
N HIS A 23 -3.99 11.87 11.64
CA HIS A 23 -4.50 11.36 12.91
C HIS A 23 -4.61 12.48 13.96
N GLU A 24 -3.59 13.33 14.09
CA GLU A 24 -3.60 14.50 14.99
C GLU A 24 -4.69 15.52 14.62
N GLN A 25 -5.00 15.65 13.33
CA GLN A 25 -6.12 16.46 12.86
C GLN A 25 -7.50 15.81 13.08
N GLY A 26 -7.56 14.62 13.70
CA GLY A 26 -8.80 13.90 13.97
C GLY A 26 -9.49 13.33 12.73
N GLN A 27 -8.79 13.24 11.59
CA GLN A 27 -9.37 12.69 10.36
C GLN A 27 -9.45 11.16 10.43
N ASP A 28 -10.56 10.61 9.95
CA ASP A 28 -10.73 9.16 9.85
C ASP A 28 -10.24 8.65 8.49
N PHE A 29 -9.36 7.66 8.52
CA PHE A 29 -8.77 7.08 7.32
C PHE A 29 -8.32 5.64 7.54
N GLU A 30 -8.16 4.89 6.45
CA GLU A 30 -7.43 3.62 6.46
C GLU A 30 -6.02 3.75 5.87
N LEU A 31 -5.11 2.94 6.37
CA LEU A 31 -3.78 2.75 5.79
C LEU A 31 -3.87 1.65 4.74
N VAL A 32 -3.39 1.93 3.52
CA VAL A 32 -3.39 0.96 2.42
C VAL A 32 -1.94 0.64 2.04
N PHE A 33 -1.50 -0.56 2.39
CA PHE A 33 -0.15 -1.06 2.14
C PHE A 33 -0.13 -2.03 0.96
N ALA A 34 0.71 -1.76 -0.04
CA ALA A 34 0.90 -2.65 -1.18
C ALA A 34 2.05 -3.62 -0.90
N ASP A 35 1.72 -4.86 -0.56
CA ASP A 35 2.71 -5.88 -0.23
C ASP A 35 3.29 -6.50 -1.51
N THR A 36 4.57 -6.21 -1.74
CA THR A 36 5.34 -6.72 -2.87
C THR A 36 5.89 -8.12 -2.63
N GLY A 37 5.81 -8.65 -1.40
CA GLY A 37 6.44 -9.92 -1.00
C GLY A 37 7.96 -9.90 -1.00
N ALA A 38 8.59 -8.73 -1.16
CA ALA A 38 10.03 -8.52 -1.10
C ALA A 38 10.40 -7.32 -0.21
N GLU A 39 9.52 -6.97 0.72
CA GLU A 39 9.76 -5.91 1.70
C GLU A 39 10.68 -6.42 2.81
N LEU A 40 11.38 -5.49 3.46
CA LEU A 40 12.23 -5.83 4.60
C LEU A 40 11.37 -6.24 5.81
N PRO A 41 11.85 -7.15 6.68
CA PRO A 41 11.17 -7.50 7.94
C PRO A 41 10.83 -6.26 8.79
N GLU A 42 11.71 -5.26 8.80
CA GLU A 42 11.53 -3.99 9.48
C GLU A 42 10.36 -3.19 8.92
N THR A 43 10.11 -3.25 7.61
CA THR A 43 8.96 -2.60 6.98
C THR A 43 7.65 -3.21 7.50
N TYR A 44 7.56 -4.54 7.55
CA TYR A 44 6.38 -5.22 8.08
C TYR A 44 6.14 -4.88 9.56
N TYR A 45 7.21 -4.85 10.37
CA TYR A 45 7.12 -4.41 11.76
C TYR A 45 6.64 -2.96 11.88
N MET A 46 7.21 -2.04 11.11
CA MET A 46 6.87 -0.62 11.18
C MET A 46 5.43 -0.36 10.72
N VAL A 47 5.00 -0.99 9.63
CA VAL A 47 3.65 -0.81 9.09
C VAL A 47 2.59 -1.25 10.09
N THR A 48 2.79 -2.42 10.70
CA THR A 48 1.86 -2.97 11.70
C THR A 48 1.90 -2.17 13.00
N LYS A 49 3.08 -1.71 13.43
CA LYS A 49 3.24 -0.85 14.61
C LYS A 49 2.53 0.48 14.44
N VAL A 50 2.72 1.17 13.31
CA VAL A 50 2.08 2.47 13.05
C VAL A 50 0.56 2.33 13.03
N ALA A 51 0.02 1.33 12.32
CA ALA A 51 -1.42 1.08 12.32
C ALA A 51 -1.99 0.86 13.72
N ARG A 52 -1.29 0.09 14.56
CA ARG A 52 -1.67 -0.18 15.95
C ARG A 52 -1.63 1.08 16.81
N VAL A 53 -0.56 1.88 16.71
CA VAL A 53 -0.38 3.11 17.50
C VAL A 53 -1.44 4.14 17.15
N LEU A 54 -1.73 4.32 15.86
CA LEU A 54 -2.74 5.28 15.39
C LEU A 54 -4.19 4.78 15.54
N GLY A 55 -4.39 3.50 15.88
CA GLY A 55 -5.70 2.88 15.95
C GLY A 55 -6.44 2.86 14.60
N ARG A 56 -5.70 2.85 13.48
CA ARG A 56 -6.28 2.91 12.13
C ARG A 56 -6.29 1.54 11.47
N LYS A 57 -7.31 1.28 10.66
CA LYS A 57 -7.41 0.04 9.87
C LYS A 57 -6.24 -0.03 8.89
N LEU A 58 -5.54 -1.18 8.88
CA LEU A 58 -4.52 -1.50 7.90
C LEU A 58 -5.11 -2.47 6.86
N THR A 59 -5.21 -2.01 5.62
CA THR A 59 -5.60 -2.84 4.48
C THR A 59 -4.34 -3.19 3.67
N VAL A 60 -4.08 -4.49 3.55
CA VAL A 60 -2.97 -5.01 2.73
C VAL A 60 -3.52 -5.46 1.38
N VAL A 61 -2.92 -4.93 0.31
CA VAL A 61 -3.25 -5.28 -1.07
C VAL A 61 -2.03 -5.90 -1.74
N SER A 62 -2.24 -6.88 -2.60
CA SER A 62 -1.16 -7.52 -3.35
C SER A 62 -1.67 -7.98 -4.71
N ASN A 63 -0.76 -8.11 -5.66
CA ASN A 63 -1.02 -8.64 -7.00
C ASN A 63 0.05 -9.68 -7.36
N GLY A 64 0.39 -10.53 -6.38
CA GLY A 64 1.54 -11.44 -6.46
C GLY A 64 2.83 -10.79 -5.95
N THR A 65 3.87 -11.62 -5.81
CA THR A 65 5.15 -11.21 -5.24
C THR A 65 6.13 -10.76 -6.33
N PHE A 66 7.14 -9.98 -5.92
CA PHE A 66 8.23 -9.54 -6.79
C PHE A 66 8.87 -10.72 -7.54
N TYR A 67 9.16 -11.81 -6.84
CA TYR A 67 9.82 -12.97 -7.45
C TYR A 67 8.91 -13.71 -8.45
N GLN A 68 7.61 -13.80 -8.20
CA GLN A 68 6.66 -14.36 -9.17
C GLN A 68 6.66 -13.56 -10.47
N TRP A 69 6.63 -12.22 -10.37
CA TRP A 69 6.70 -11.36 -11.54
C TRP A 69 8.07 -11.38 -12.21
N LEU A 70 9.15 -11.44 -11.43
CA LEU A 70 10.51 -11.56 -11.97
C LEU A 70 10.65 -12.81 -12.85
N THR A 71 10.10 -13.95 -12.42
CA THR A 71 10.05 -15.17 -13.25
C THR A 71 9.18 -14.97 -14.49
N HIS A 72 8.02 -14.30 -14.37
CA HIS A 72 7.15 -13.99 -15.51
C HIS A 72 7.85 -13.12 -16.58
N PHE A 73 8.71 -12.19 -16.16
CA PHE A 73 9.51 -11.33 -17.04
C PHE A 73 10.85 -11.97 -17.48
N GLY A 74 11.05 -13.27 -17.27
CA GLY A 74 12.27 -13.96 -17.69
C GLY A 74 13.54 -13.46 -16.97
N PHE A 75 13.42 -13.12 -15.68
CA PHE A 75 14.49 -12.57 -14.84
C PHE A 75 15.00 -11.20 -15.26
N MET A 76 14.25 -10.46 -16.09
CA MET A 76 14.54 -9.06 -16.40
C MET A 76 14.28 -8.16 -15.19
N LEU A 77 15.35 -7.60 -14.62
CA LEU A 77 15.25 -6.66 -13.50
C LEU A 77 14.53 -5.35 -13.92
N PRO A 78 13.75 -4.74 -13.00
CA PRO A 78 13.12 -3.47 -13.28
C PRO A 78 14.16 -2.35 -13.41
N SER A 79 13.83 -1.35 -14.21
CA SER A 79 14.67 -0.16 -14.41
C SER A 79 13.82 1.11 -14.44
N ALA A 80 14.48 2.27 -14.52
CA ALA A 80 13.79 3.55 -14.65
C ALA A 80 12.92 3.63 -15.93
N LEU A 81 13.31 2.92 -16.99
CA LEU A 81 12.54 2.80 -18.23
C LEU A 81 11.51 1.67 -18.15
N GLN A 82 11.88 0.54 -17.53
CA GLN A 82 11.03 -0.64 -17.40
C GLN A 82 10.47 -0.75 -15.97
N ARG A 83 9.50 0.10 -15.66
CA ARG A 83 8.89 0.25 -14.32
C ARG A 83 7.75 -0.74 -14.05
N TRP A 84 7.87 -1.97 -14.56
CA TRP A 84 6.82 -2.98 -14.40
C TRP A 84 6.53 -3.27 -12.92
N CYS A 85 7.55 -3.22 -12.06
CA CYS A 85 7.41 -3.42 -10.61
C CYS A 85 6.51 -2.35 -9.97
N THR A 86 6.63 -1.08 -10.38
CA THR A 86 5.80 0.01 -9.85
C THR A 86 4.35 -0.18 -10.28
N ARG A 87 4.13 -0.47 -11.56
CA ARG A 87 2.79 -0.65 -12.11
C ARG A 87 2.09 -1.86 -11.50
N LEU A 88 2.73 -3.02 -11.52
CA LEU A 88 2.09 -4.30 -11.17
C LEU A 88 2.03 -4.57 -9.68
N LEU A 89 3.07 -4.21 -8.92
CA LEU A 89 3.14 -4.52 -7.49
C LEU A 89 2.53 -3.41 -6.62
N LYS A 90 2.44 -2.18 -7.13
CA LYS A 90 1.94 -1.03 -6.36
C LYS A 90 0.64 -0.47 -6.93
N GLN A 91 0.66 0.03 -8.16
CA GLN A 91 -0.49 0.76 -8.74
C GLN A 91 -1.71 -0.14 -8.95
N VAL A 92 -1.55 -1.28 -9.63
CA VAL A 92 -2.64 -2.21 -9.95
C VAL A 92 -3.41 -2.69 -8.70
N PRO A 93 -2.77 -3.23 -7.65
CA PRO A 93 -3.51 -3.70 -6.47
C PRO A 93 -4.16 -2.56 -5.69
N GLN A 94 -3.52 -1.38 -5.61
CA GLN A 94 -4.10 -0.21 -4.97
C GLN A 94 -5.32 0.32 -5.74
N ASP A 95 -5.21 0.46 -7.06
CA ASP A 95 -6.31 0.90 -7.92
C ASP A 95 -7.51 -0.04 -7.85
N ALA A 96 -7.27 -1.35 -7.80
CA ALA A 96 -8.34 -2.34 -7.64
C ALA A 96 -9.11 -2.12 -6.34
N HIS A 97 -8.40 -1.92 -5.22
CA HIS A 97 -9.01 -1.62 -3.92
C HIS A 97 -9.77 -0.28 -3.93
N PHE A 98 -9.16 0.78 -4.45
CA PHE A 98 -9.79 2.10 -4.51
C PHE A 98 -11.04 2.11 -5.40
N LYS A 99 -11.05 1.35 -6.49
CA LYS A 99 -12.22 1.21 -7.37
C LYS A 99 -13.35 0.46 -6.67
N GLN A 100 -13.07 -0.59 -5.90
CA GLN A 100 -14.10 -1.32 -5.15
C GLN A 100 -14.83 -0.41 -4.16
N GLN A 101 -14.10 0.46 -3.46
CA GLN A 101 -14.71 1.42 -2.54
C GLN A 101 -15.53 2.50 -3.24
N ARG A 102 -15.13 2.89 -4.46
CA ARG A 102 -15.91 3.83 -5.29
C ARG A 102 -17.13 3.18 -5.96
N GLY A 103 -17.07 1.88 -6.22
CA GLY A 103 -18.08 1.09 -6.94
C GLY A 103 -19.30 0.67 -6.11
N GLY A 104 -19.23 0.72 -4.79
CA GLY A 104 -20.39 0.57 -3.89
C GLY A 104 -21.40 1.74 -3.91
N ARG A 105 -21.41 2.51 -5.00
CA ARG A 105 -22.23 3.70 -5.27
C ARG A 105 -23.50 3.38 -6.09
N ARG A 106 -24.09 2.20 -5.91
CA ARG A 106 -25.45 1.94 -6.39
C ARG A 106 -26.37 1.76 -5.21
#